data_AF-A0A8I6Y9L6-F1
#
_entry.id   AF-A0A8I6Y9L6-F1
#
_cell.length_a   1.000
_cell.length_b   1.000
_cell.length_c   1.000
_cell.angle_alpha   90.00
_cell.angle_beta   90.00
_cell.angle_gamma   90.00
#
_symmetry.space_group_name_H-M   'P 1'
#
loop_
_entity.id
_entity.type
_entity.pdbx_description
1 polymer ?
#
loop_
_entity_poly.entity_id
_entity_poly.type
_entity_poly.pdbx_seq_one_letter_code
_entity_poly.pdbx_strand_id
1 'polypeptide(L)'
;MVETGRHIVFPLVYRLIEFALILPVATASVERAFSAMSIIKTELRNRMGDDWLNYRMVCYIERDVFASTDDDDIYRFQSYRSRKGILPRRSGKFLDFYQ
;
A
#
# COMPACT_ATOMS: atom_id res chain seq x y z
N MET A 1 -11.53 -25.18 -28.80
CA MET A 1 -11.94 -26.18 -27.78
C MET A 1 -13.35 -25.92 -27.24
N VAL A 2 -13.76 -24.66 -27.09
CA VAL A 2 -15.14 -24.29 -26.75
C VAL A 2 -16.09 -24.48 -27.94
N GLU A 3 -15.78 -23.91 -29.11
CA GLU A 3 -16.59 -24.09 -30.34
C GLU A 3 -16.77 -25.54 -30.78
N THR A 4 -15.76 -26.38 -30.57
CA THR A 4 -15.81 -27.81 -30.93
C THR A 4 -16.42 -28.70 -29.84
N GLY A 5 -16.98 -28.12 -28.76
CA GLY A 5 -17.63 -28.87 -27.67
C GLY A 5 -16.68 -29.74 -26.80
N ARG A 6 -15.39 -29.78 -27.13
CA ARG A 6 -14.39 -30.66 -26.47
C ARG A 6 -14.03 -30.24 -25.04
N HIS A 7 -14.39 -29.02 -24.63
CA HIS A 7 -14.24 -28.56 -23.24
C HIS A 7 -15.06 -29.39 -22.23
N ILE A 8 -16.14 -30.04 -22.68
CA ILE A 8 -17.01 -30.90 -21.86
C ILE A 8 -16.43 -32.32 -21.74
N VAL A 9 -15.77 -32.78 -22.80
CA VAL A 9 -15.17 -34.13 -22.88
C VAL A 9 -13.85 -34.19 -22.12
N PHE A 10 -13.07 -33.11 -22.11
CA PHE A 10 -11.78 -33.03 -21.40
C PHE A 10 -11.70 -31.78 -20.51
N PRO A 11 -12.49 -31.71 -19.43
CA PRO A 11 -12.56 -30.53 -18.56
C PRO A 11 -11.21 -30.25 -17.87
N LEU A 12 -10.44 -31.29 -17.54
CA LEU A 12 -9.12 -31.16 -16.94
C LEU A 12 -8.11 -30.48 -17.88
N VAL A 13 -8.11 -30.85 -19.16
CA VAL A 13 -7.19 -30.28 -20.16
C VAL A 13 -7.55 -28.82 -20.43
N TYR A 14 -8.85 -28.52 -20.52
CA TYR A 14 -9.33 -27.14 -20.67
C TYR A 14 -8.87 -26.25 -19.50
N ARG A 15 -9.03 -26.74 -18.27
CA ARG A 15 -8.62 -26.01 -17.07
C ARG A 15 -7.10 -25.81 -16.98
N LEU A 16 -6.32 -26.79 -17.42
CA LEU A 16 -4.86 -26.66 -17.48
C LEU A 16 -4.43 -25.57 -18.46
N ILE A 17 -5.07 -25.51 -19.64
CA ILE A 17 -4.80 -24.48 -20.64
C ILE A 17 -5.20 -23.10 -20.11
N GLU A 18 -6.36 -23.00 -19.44
CA GLU A 18 -6.82 -21.77 -18.81
C GLU A 18 -5.81 -21.27 -17.76
N PHE A 19 -5.36 -22.12 -16.85
CA PHE A 19 -4.30 -21.76 -15.90
C PHE A 19 -2.98 -21.42 -16.58
N ALA A 20 -2.58 -22.15 -17.63
CA ALA A 20 -1.36 -21.86 -18.38
C ALA A 20 -1.40 -20.49 -19.09
N LEU A 21 -2.59 -19.98 -19.41
CA LEU A 21 -2.80 -18.64 -19.97
C LEU A 21 -2.89 -17.55 -18.89
N ILE A 22 -3.51 -17.85 -17.74
CA ILE A 22 -3.66 -16.89 -16.63
C ILE A 22 -2.34 -16.71 -15.85
N LEU A 23 -1.59 -17.80 -15.66
CA LEU A 23 -0.31 -17.80 -14.94
C LEU A 23 0.67 -16.73 -15.46
N PRO A 24 1.01 -16.64 -16.76
CA PRO A 24 1.95 -15.63 -17.25
C PRO A 24 1.42 -14.19 -17.06
N VAL A 25 0.10 -13.98 -17.13
CA VAL A 25 -0.50 -12.65 -16.86
C VAL A 25 -0.37 -12.29 -15.38
N ALA A 26 -0.66 -13.24 -14.48
CA ALA A 26 -0.49 -13.07 -13.05
C ALA A 26 0.99 -12.85 -12.69
N THR A 27 1.90 -13.68 -13.22
CA THR A 27 3.35 -13.56 -13.01
C THR A 27 3.87 -12.22 -13.50
N ALA A 28 3.51 -11.77 -14.70
CA ALA A 28 3.92 -10.47 -15.21
C ALA A 28 3.35 -9.29 -14.40
N SER A 29 2.18 -9.44 -13.77
CA SER A 29 1.63 -8.41 -12.88
C SER A 29 2.39 -8.35 -11.55
N VAL A 30 2.73 -9.50 -10.97
CA VAL A 30 3.51 -9.60 -9.72
C VAL A 30 4.94 -9.14 -9.95
N GLU A 31 5.61 -9.59 -11.00
CA GLU A 31 6.97 -9.15 -11.37
C GLU A 31 7.04 -7.65 -11.60
N ARG A 32 6.05 -7.07 -12.29
CA ARG A 32 5.96 -5.62 -12.49
C ARG A 32 5.72 -4.86 -11.19
N ALA A 33 4.85 -5.35 -10.31
CA ALA A 33 4.63 -4.76 -8.99
C ALA A 33 5.89 -4.86 -8.11
N PHE A 34 6.58 -6.00 -8.16
CA PHE A 34 7.82 -6.22 -7.41
C PHE A 34 8.99 -5.41 -7.97
N SER A 35 9.06 -5.24 -9.29
CA SER A 35 10.02 -4.36 -9.95
C SER A 35 9.77 -2.90 -9.58
N ALA A 36 8.52 -2.43 -9.64
CA ALA A 36 8.16 -1.09 -9.19
C ALA A 36 8.50 -0.90 -7.69
N MET A 37 8.21 -1.89 -6.85
CA MET A 37 8.60 -1.85 -5.43
C MET A 37 10.11 -1.84 -5.23
N SER A 38 10.87 -2.60 -6.03
CA SER A 38 12.33 -2.65 -5.99
C SER A 38 12.94 -1.33 -6.45
N ILE A 39 12.41 -0.71 -7.52
CA ILE A 39 12.82 0.61 -8.00
C ILE A 39 12.47 1.67 -6.97
N ILE A 40 11.25 1.69 -6.42
CA ILE A 40 10.86 2.61 -5.34
C ILE A 40 11.78 2.42 -4.14
N LYS A 41 11.99 1.18 -3.67
CA LYS A 41 12.90 0.90 -2.55
C LYS A 41 14.33 1.32 -2.86
N THR A 42 14.85 1.10 -4.07
CA THR A 42 16.26 1.36 -4.41
C THR A 42 16.52 2.82 -4.75
N GLU A 43 15.68 3.46 -5.56
CA GLU A 43 15.75 4.89 -5.88
C GLU A 43 15.44 5.78 -4.66
N LEU A 44 14.44 5.42 -3.83
CA LEU A 44 14.20 6.17 -2.58
C LEU A 44 15.28 5.90 -1.55
N ARG A 45 15.85 4.68 -1.44
CA ARG A 45 16.95 4.39 -0.50
C ARG A 45 18.25 5.07 -0.90
N ASN A 46 18.53 5.18 -2.21
CA ASN A 46 19.68 5.93 -2.71
C ASN A 46 19.54 7.44 -2.51
N ARG A 47 18.32 7.97 -2.35
CA ARG A 47 18.07 9.41 -2.07
C ARG A 47 17.71 9.71 -0.62
N MET A 48 17.37 8.71 0.20
CA MET A 48 16.79 8.91 1.52
C MET A 48 17.04 7.68 2.41
N GLY A 49 17.61 7.91 3.60
CA GLY A 49 17.97 6.82 4.51
C GLY A 49 16.81 5.92 4.91
N ASP A 50 17.13 4.70 5.37
CA ASP A 50 16.18 3.62 5.68
C ASP A 50 15.02 4.06 6.59
N ASP A 51 15.29 4.95 7.55
CA ASP A 51 14.28 5.51 8.44
C ASP A 51 13.19 6.27 7.68
N TRP A 52 13.58 7.07 6.68
CA TRP A 52 12.66 7.88 5.89
C TRP A 52 11.77 7.04 4.99
N LEU A 53 12.30 5.92 4.50
CA LEU A 53 11.55 4.93 3.73
C LEU A 53 10.50 4.24 4.60
N ASN A 54 10.84 3.93 5.85
CA ASN A 54 9.90 3.34 6.81
C ASN A 54 8.71 4.29 7.08
N TYR A 55 8.99 5.57 7.37
CA TYR A 55 7.91 6.56 7.58
C TYR A 55 7.03 6.75 6.34
N ARG A 56 7.62 6.79 5.12
CA ARG A 56 6.85 6.89 3.87
C ARG A 56 5.95 5.70 3.61
N MET A 57 6.41 4.48 3.91
CA MET A 57 5.59 3.28 3.77
C MET A 57 4.39 3.30 4.73
N VAL A 58 4.61 3.72 5.98
CA VAL A 58 3.53 3.87 6.96
C VAL A 58 2.48 4.87 6.46
N CYS A 59 2.89 6.03 5.95
CA CYS A 59 1.98 7.00 5.34
C CYS A 59 1.21 6.45 4.12
N TYR A 60 1.82 5.56 3.33
CA TYR A 60 1.17 4.93 2.18
C TYR A 60 0.12 3.89 2.59
N ILE A 61 0.39 3.14 3.66
CA ILE A 61 -0.53 2.13 4.20
C ILE A 61 -1.71 2.82 4.88
N GLU A 62 -1.46 3.89 5.63
CA GLU A 62 -2.46 4.65 6.37
C GLU A 62 -2.98 5.86 5.57
N ARG A 63 -2.94 5.80 4.24
CA ARG A 63 -3.23 6.95 3.36
C ARG A 63 -4.61 7.55 3.61
N ASP A 64 -5.59 6.75 4.00
CA ASP A 64 -6.95 7.23 4.28
C ASP A 64 -7.02 8.07 5.57
N VAL A 65 -6.18 7.75 6.55
CA VAL A 65 -6.02 8.51 7.80
C VAL A 65 -5.24 9.80 7.52
N PHE A 66 -4.18 9.72 6.70
CA PHE A 66 -3.42 10.90 6.30
C PHE A 66 -4.23 11.84 5.40
N ALA A 67 -5.11 11.32 4.54
CA ALA A 67 -5.98 12.13 3.68
C ALA A 67 -7.09 12.87 4.45
N SER A 68 -7.47 12.38 5.63
CA SER A 68 -8.44 13.03 6.53
C SER A 68 -7.79 13.94 7.57
N THR A 69 -6.46 13.93 7.66
CA THR A 69 -5.70 14.77 8.59
C THR A 69 -5.32 16.08 7.91
N ASP A 70 -5.48 17.20 8.61
CA ASP A 70 -5.10 18.52 8.10
C ASP A 70 -3.58 18.76 8.24
N ASP A 71 -3.00 19.42 7.24
CA ASP A 71 -1.56 19.70 7.20
C ASP A 71 -1.10 20.54 8.41
N ASP A 72 -1.94 21.44 8.95
CA ASP A 72 -1.60 22.24 10.13
C ASP A 72 -1.44 21.37 11.39
N ASP A 73 -2.22 20.30 11.53
CA ASP A 73 -2.08 19.35 12.63
C ASP A 73 -0.77 18.54 12.52
N ILE A 74 -0.33 18.25 11.29
CA ILE A 74 0.96 17.60 11.01
C ILE A 74 2.12 18.53 11.38
N TYR A 75 2.07 19.80 10.97
CA TYR A 75 3.08 20.80 11.34
C TYR A 75 3.12 21.05 12.86
N ARG A 76 1.95 21.09 13.50
CA ARG A 76 1.83 21.21 14.96
C ARG A 76 2.48 20.02 15.66
N PHE A 77 2.23 18.80 15.19
CA PHE A 77 2.83 17.59 15.76
C PHE A 77 4.36 17.56 15.61
N GLN A 78 4.87 17.94 14.43
CA GLN A 78 6.32 18.06 14.22
C GLN A 78 6.96 19.10 15.14
N SER A 79 6.27 20.21 15.43
CA SER A 79 6.75 21.23 16.37
C SER A 79 6.89 20.71 17.82
N TYR A 80 6.05 19.75 18.22
CA TYR A 80 6.13 19.11 19.53
C TYR A 80 7.34 18.18 19.66
N ARG A 81 7.84 17.60 18.56
CA ARG A 81 9.05 16.75 18.54
C ARG A 81 10.29 17.52 19.00
N SER A 82 10.34 18.83 18.75
CA SER A 82 11.45 19.71 19.11
C SER A 82 11.28 20.41 20.48
N ARG A 83 10.32 19.98 21.31
CA ARG A 83 10.04 20.51 22.66
C ARG A 83 10.01 22.05 22.75
N LYS A 84 9.27 22.72 21.86
CA LYS A 84 8.94 24.16 21.96
C LYS A 84 7.48 24.48 21.59
N GLY A 85 6.55 23.56 21.84
CA GLY A 85 5.12 23.81 21.62
C GLY A 85 4.37 23.94 22.94
N ILE A 86 3.60 25.02 23.11
CA ILE A 86 2.61 25.17 24.19
C ILE A 86 1.43 24.27 23.85
N LEU A 87 1.09 23.33 24.73
CA LEU A 87 -0.03 22.41 24.51
C LEU A 87 -1.37 23.16 24.65
N PRO A 88 -2.32 22.99 23.71
CA PRO A 88 -3.69 23.44 23.93
C PRO A 88 -4.29 22.67 25.11
N ARG A 89 -5.01 23.40 25.97
CA ARG A 89 -5.62 22.85 27.19
C ARG A 89 -6.59 21.74 26.79
N ARG A 90 -6.39 20.55 27.36
CA ARG A 90 -7.10 19.31 27.05
C ARG A 90 -8.63 19.53 27.00
N SER A 91 -9.20 19.62 25.80
CA SER A 91 -10.65 19.63 25.57
C SER A 91 -11.09 18.18 25.36
N GLY A 92 -12.04 17.70 26.18
CA GLY A 92 -12.41 16.30 26.39
C GLY A 92 -13.04 15.54 25.22
N LYS A 93 -12.76 15.90 23.96
CA LYS A 93 -13.33 15.25 22.77
C LYS A 93 -12.67 13.92 22.38
N PHE A 94 -11.63 13.49 23.11
CA PHE A 94 -10.91 12.24 22.79
C PHE A 94 -11.55 11.00 23.42
N LEU A 95 -12.54 11.14 24.31
CA LEU A 95 -13.22 10.00 24.94
C LEU A 95 -14.33 9.40 24.07
N ASP A 96 -14.85 10.13 23.08
CA ASP A 96 -16.03 9.71 22.30
C ASP A 96 -15.69 8.79 21.11
N PHE A 97 -14.41 8.51 20.86
CA PHE A 97 -13.95 7.63 19.76
C PHE A 97 -13.78 6.16 20.16
N TYR A 98 -13.97 5.82 21.43
CA TYR A 98 -13.82 4.46 21.97
C TYR A 98 -15.11 3.95 22.63
N GLN A 99 -16.28 4.33 22.10
CA GLN A 99 -17.55 3.70 22.42
C GLN A 99 -18.33 3.33 21.16
#